data_AF-A0AAV6L1K6-F1
#
_entry.id   AF-A0AAV6L1K6-F1
#
_cell.length_a   1.000
_cell.length_b   1.000
_cell.length_c   1.000
_cell.angle_alpha   90.00
_cell.angle_beta   90.00
_cell.angle_gamma   90.00
#
_symmetry.space_group_name_H-M   'P 1'
#
loop_
_entity.id
_entity.type
_entity.pdbx_description
1 polymer ?
#
loop_
_entity_poly.entity_id
_entity_poly.type
_entity_poly.pdbx_seq_one_letter_code
_entity_poly.pdbx_strand_id
1 'polypeptide(L)'
;MEKKAKVICSVVGFLGLLSAVLGFAAEAKRTKASQVQVFTAASACIYPSSPASGLGLAAALTLMVAQIIISITTGCFCCRRHSYLSNSNRRLAIICFVISWITFVHAFLMLLAGAAINYYHGYYSYPGNSCPSVKPGFFAGAAVLSLATVVLGIVYYLALDSAKTSNDSWNGTAAAPNQGGISMGHPRFPPPQYPPGAPPQYPPGAPPQYPPGAPPLYPPPQFPPPNTKAPIFVHEDTYMRRQFT
;
A
#
# COMPACT_ATOMS: atom_id res chain seq x y z
N MET A 1 -10.27 -8.03 12.41
CA MET A 1 -10.62 -6.68 11.95
C MET A 1 -10.94 -5.81 13.15
N GLU A 2 -10.16 -4.74 13.34
CA GLU A 2 -10.42 -3.73 14.36
C GLU A 2 -11.81 -3.09 14.15
N LYS A 3 -12.42 -2.54 15.22
CA LYS A 3 -13.73 -1.87 15.13
C LYS A 3 -13.73 -0.77 14.05
N LYS A 4 -12.63 -0.03 13.93
CA LYS A 4 -12.44 1.06 12.95
C LYS A 4 -12.49 0.53 11.51
N ALA A 5 -11.79 -0.57 11.22
CA ALA A 5 -11.76 -1.17 9.89
C ALA A 5 -13.14 -1.64 9.44
N LYS A 6 -13.94 -2.24 10.35
CA LYS A 6 -15.31 -2.63 10.04
C LYS A 6 -16.19 -1.44 9.67
N VAL A 7 -16.10 -0.34 10.42
CA VAL A 7 -16.85 0.89 10.16
C VAL A 7 -16.46 1.50 8.82
N ILE A 8 -15.16 1.63 8.54
CA ILE A 8 -14.66 2.21 7.29
C ILE A 8 -15.11 1.37 6.08
N CYS A 9 -14.90 0.05 6.12
CA CYS A 9 -15.32 -0.84 5.03
C CYS A 9 -16.85 -0.80 4.80
N SER A 10 -17.63 -0.73 5.87
CA SER A 10 -19.09 -0.64 5.78
C SER A 10 -19.55 0.66 5.13
N VAL A 11 -19.02 1.81 5.57
CA VAL A 11 -19.37 3.13 5.01
C VAL A 11 -18.94 3.23 3.54
N VAL A 12 -17.70 2.87 3.24
CA VAL A 12 -17.15 2.91 1.88
C VAL A 12 -17.91 1.95 0.95
N GLY A 13 -18.19 0.74 1.43
CA GLY A 13 -18.98 -0.25 0.68
C GLY A 13 -20.39 0.23 0.39
N PHE A 14 -21.05 0.88 1.36
CA PHE A 14 -22.38 1.47 1.17
C PHE A 14 -22.37 2.60 0.15
N LEU A 15 -21.41 3.54 0.25
CA LEU A 15 -21.26 4.63 -0.71
C LEU A 15 -20.98 4.11 -2.13
N GLY A 16 -20.14 3.08 -2.25
CA GLY A 16 -19.87 2.42 -3.52
C GLY A 16 -21.10 1.74 -4.12
N LEU A 17 -21.86 1.03 -3.29
CA LEU A 17 -23.12 0.40 -3.71
C LEU A 17 -24.15 1.45 -4.15
N LEU A 18 -24.31 2.53 -3.39
CA LEU A 18 -25.18 3.65 -3.77
C LEU A 18 -24.76 4.25 -5.11
N SER A 19 -23.46 4.51 -5.32
CA SER A 19 -22.94 4.98 -6.60
C SER A 19 -23.33 4.05 -7.75
N ALA A 20 -23.16 2.75 -7.58
CA ALA A 20 -23.48 1.76 -8.61
C ALA A 20 -24.98 1.72 -8.91
N VAL A 21 -25.83 1.72 -7.88
CA VAL A 21 -27.30 1.75 -8.03
C VAL A 21 -27.74 3.02 -8.75
N LEU A 22 -27.21 4.18 -8.38
CA LEU A 22 -27.49 5.46 -9.04
C LEU A 22 -27.00 5.44 -10.50
N GLY A 23 -25.83 4.85 -10.77
CA GLY A 23 -25.30 4.67 -12.13
C GLY A 23 -26.20 3.77 -13.00
N PHE A 24 -26.66 2.63 -12.50
CA PHE A 24 -27.61 1.78 -13.21
C PHE A 24 -28.96 2.46 -13.41
N ALA A 25 -29.44 3.20 -12.42
CA ALA A 25 -30.65 4.01 -12.54
C ALA A 25 -30.49 5.11 -13.61
N ALA A 26 -29.32 5.76 -13.68
CA ALA A 26 -29.01 6.73 -14.71
C ALA A 26 -29.00 6.08 -16.11
N GLU A 27 -28.43 4.88 -16.26
CA GLU A 27 -28.50 4.13 -17.53
C GLU A 27 -29.95 3.83 -17.93
N ALA A 28 -30.79 3.41 -17.00
CA ALA A 28 -32.19 3.10 -17.26
C ALA A 28 -33.02 4.35 -17.64
N LYS A 29 -32.61 5.52 -17.15
CA LYS A 29 -33.31 6.81 -17.36
C LYS A 29 -32.67 7.70 -18.42
N ARG A 30 -31.54 7.31 -19.01
CA ARG A 30 -30.82 8.12 -20.01
C ARG A 30 -31.69 8.42 -21.22
N THR A 31 -31.42 9.55 -21.87
CA THR A 31 -32.02 9.86 -23.17
C THR A 31 -31.55 8.84 -24.20
N LYS A 32 -32.52 8.23 -24.91
CA LYS A 32 -32.23 7.31 -26.02
C LYS A 32 -32.19 8.09 -27.32
N ALA A 33 -31.33 7.68 -28.25
CA ALA A 33 -31.25 8.30 -29.58
C ALA A 33 -32.60 8.29 -30.32
N SER A 34 -33.44 7.27 -30.08
CA SER A 34 -34.79 7.19 -30.66
C SER A 34 -35.80 8.20 -30.10
N GLN A 35 -35.47 8.88 -29.00
CA GLN A 35 -36.32 9.90 -28.36
C GLN A 35 -35.88 11.33 -28.73
N VAL A 36 -34.77 11.48 -29.46
CA VAL A 36 -34.27 12.79 -29.91
C VAL A 36 -35.02 13.17 -31.18
N GLN A 37 -35.71 14.32 -31.15
CA GLN A 37 -36.38 14.85 -32.34
C GLN A 37 -35.40 15.70 -33.14
N VAL A 38 -35.17 15.31 -34.40
CA VAL A 38 -34.32 16.04 -35.34
C VAL A 38 -35.19 16.97 -36.16
N PHE A 39 -35.05 18.28 -35.97
CA PHE A 39 -35.70 19.29 -36.80
C PHE A 39 -34.77 19.64 -37.96
N THR A 40 -34.95 18.93 -39.08
CA THR A 40 -34.17 19.08 -40.32
C THR A 40 -34.34 20.46 -40.97
N ALA A 41 -35.46 21.15 -40.74
CA ALA A 41 -35.70 22.49 -41.27
C ALA A 41 -34.83 23.59 -40.62
N ALA A 42 -34.29 23.32 -39.42
CA ALA A 42 -33.56 24.31 -38.64
C ALA A 42 -32.20 23.79 -38.12
N SER A 43 -31.74 22.63 -38.63
CA SER A 43 -30.49 21.96 -38.22
C SER A 43 -30.38 21.81 -36.69
N ALA A 44 -31.48 21.43 -36.03
CA ALA A 44 -31.57 21.47 -34.58
C ALA A 44 -32.03 20.14 -33.97
N CYS A 45 -31.47 19.86 -32.78
CA CYS A 45 -31.78 18.69 -31.98
C CYS A 45 -32.60 19.12 -30.75
N ILE A 46 -33.75 18.49 -30.53
CA ILE A 46 -34.54 18.68 -29.30
C ILE A 46 -34.37 17.45 -28.40
N TYR A 47 -33.83 17.69 -27.21
CA TYR A 47 -33.64 16.67 -26.19
C TYR A 47 -34.74 16.75 -25.12
N PRO A 48 -35.39 15.62 -24.78
CA PRO A 48 -36.35 15.59 -23.68
C PRO A 48 -35.64 15.74 -22.34
N SER A 49 -36.35 16.28 -21.34
CA SER A 49 -35.85 16.30 -19.96
C SER A 49 -35.62 14.88 -19.45
N SER A 50 -34.45 14.63 -18.86
CA SER A 50 -34.09 13.32 -18.32
C SER A 50 -33.51 13.46 -16.91
N PRO A 51 -33.98 12.64 -15.94
CA PRO A 51 -33.40 12.62 -14.60
C PRO A 51 -32.02 11.95 -14.55
N ALA A 52 -31.51 11.41 -15.67
CA ALA A 52 -30.22 10.74 -15.72
C ALA A 52 -29.03 11.67 -15.41
N SER A 53 -29.15 12.97 -15.72
CA SER A 53 -28.12 13.96 -15.38
C SER A 53 -27.91 14.07 -13.86
N GLY A 54 -29.00 14.25 -13.11
CA GLY A 54 -28.96 14.30 -11.65
C GLY A 54 -28.50 12.99 -11.01
N LEU A 55 -28.99 11.85 -11.50
CA LEU A 55 -28.58 10.52 -11.01
C LEU A 55 -27.09 10.25 -11.28
N GLY A 56 -26.59 10.62 -12.46
CA GLY A 56 -25.17 10.49 -12.82
C GLY A 56 -24.26 11.37 -11.97
N LEU A 57 -24.65 12.62 -11.72
CA LEU A 57 -23.90 13.54 -10.86
C LEU A 57 -23.89 13.03 -9.40
N ALA A 58 -25.04 12.59 -8.88
CA ALA A 58 -25.13 12.03 -7.55
C ALA A 58 -24.24 10.78 -7.40
N ALA A 59 -24.25 9.89 -8.39
CA ALA A 59 -23.36 8.73 -8.44
C ALA A 59 -21.88 9.17 -8.38
N ALA A 60 -21.47 10.12 -9.21
CA ALA A 60 -20.09 10.62 -9.26
C ALA A 60 -19.64 11.19 -7.90
N LEU A 61 -20.50 11.98 -7.24
CA LEU A 61 -20.20 12.54 -5.92
C LEU A 61 -20.08 11.45 -4.85
N THR A 62 -21.01 10.49 -4.81
CA THR A 62 -20.93 9.38 -3.84
C THR A 62 -19.67 8.53 -4.01
N LEU A 63 -19.27 8.24 -5.26
CA LEU A 63 -18.03 7.53 -5.55
C LEU A 63 -16.79 8.34 -5.15
N MET A 64 -16.78 9.64 -5.42
CA MET A 64 -15.70 10.54 -5.02
C MET A 64 -15.49 10.53 -3.51
N VAL A 65 -16.58 10.61 -2.74
CA VAL A 65 -16.52 10.54 -1.27
C VAL A 65 -15.95 9.19 -0.81
N ALA A 66 -16.38 8.07 -1.41
CA ALA A 66 -15.83 6.74 -1.08
C ALA A 66 -14.31 6.67 -1.33
N GLN A 67 -13.84 7.16 -2.49
CA GLN A 67 -12.42 7.17 -2.85
C GLN A 67 -11.59 8.08 -1.94
N ILE A 68 -12.14 9.23 -1.53
CA ILE A 68 -11.50 10.16 -0.58
C ILE A 68 -11.33 9.49 0.79
N ILE A 69 -12.37 8.83 1.30
CA ILE A 69 -12.30 8.13 2.60
C ILE A 69 -11.20 7.06 2.58
N ILE A 70 -11.15 6.22 1.53
CA ILE A 70 -10.07 5.23 1.38
C ILE A 70 -8.71 5.93 1.37
N SER A 71 -8.54 6.96 0.55
CA SER A 71 -7.26 7.65 0.39
C SER A 71 -6.76 8.30 1.69
N ILE A 72 -7.65 8.93 2.46
CA ILE A 72 -7.31 9.57 3.75
C ILE A 72 -6.98 8.50 4.81
N THR A 73 -7.80 7.44 4.91
CA THR A 73 -7.62 6.39 5.93
C THR A 73 -6.34 5.57 5.72
N THR A 74 -5.93 5.36 4.46
CA THR A 74 -4.68 4.67 4.13
C THR A 74 -3.45 5.57 4.22
N GLY A 75 -3.63 6.89 4.05
CA GLY A 75 -2.58 7.91 4.10
C GLY A 75 -1.75 8.01 2.81
N CYS A 76 -0.89 9.03 2.73
CA CYS A 76 -0.02 9.24 1.57
C CYS A 76 1.02 8.12 1.44
N PHE A 77 1.19 7.63 0.22
CA PHE A 77 2.22 6.64 -0.15
C PHE A 77 3.63 7.09 0.27
N CYS A 78 3.91 8.40 0.21
CA CYS A 78 5.19 9.02 0.52
C CYS A 78 5.59 8.94 2.00
N CYS A 79 4.61 8.94 2.91
CA CYS A 79 4.85 9.08 4.34
C CYS A 79 4.85 7.75 5.10
N ARG A 80 4.29 6.67 4.50
CA ARG A 80 4.31 5.34 5.11
C ARG A 80 5.36 4.45 4.46
N ARG A 81 6.47 4.24 5.16
CA ARG A 81 7.40 3.15 4.85
C ARG A 81 6.65 1.83 5.04
N HIS A 82 6.36 1.15 3.93
CA HIS A 82 5.60 -0.10 3.87
C HIS A 82 6.38 -1.32 4.39
N SER A 83 7.26 -1.11 5.37
CA SER A 83 8.23 -2.09 5.90
C SER A 83 7.59 -3.25 6.66
N TYR A 84 6.27 -3.24 6.82
CA TYR A 84 5.50 -4.20 7.62
C TYR A 84 4.67 -5.19 6.79
N LEU A 85 4.63 -5.05 5.47
CA LEU A 85 3.98 -6.03 4.58
C LEU A 85 4.98 -7.05 4.05
N SER A 86 4.57 -8.33 4.03
CA SER A 86 5.29 -9.37 3.29
C SER A 86 5.41 -8.97 1.81
N ASN A 87 6.48 -9.42 1.15
CA ASN A 87 6.76 -9.04 -0.25
C ASN A 87 5.57 -9.30 -1.21
N SER A 88 4.80 -10.37 -0.98
CA SER A 88 3.61 -10.72 -1.77
C SER A 88 2.42 -9.79 -1.48
N ASN A 89 2.08 -9.61 -0.20
CA ASN A 89 0.94 -8.77 0.21
C ASN A 89 1.18 -7.29 -0.14
N ARG A 90 2.43 -6.83 -0.09
CA ARG A 90 2.82 -5.49 -0.52
C ARG A 90 2.57 -5.29 -2.02
N ARG A 91 2.98 -6.25 -2.86
CA ARG A 91 2.74 -6.18 -4.31
C ARG A 91 1.23 -6.15 -4.60
N LEU A 92 0.46 -7.02 -3.95
CA LEU A 92 -1.00 -7.04 -4.10
C LEU A 92 -1.63 -5.70 -3.70
N ALA A 93 -1.26 -5.15 -2.54
CA ALA A 93 -1.77 -3.86 -2.06
C ALA A 93 -1.48 -2.72 -3.05
N ILE A 94 -0.25 -2.65 -3.59
CA ILE A 94 0.14 -1.64 -4.58
C ILE A 94 -0.66 -1.82 -5.88
N ILE A 95 -0.79 -3.05 -6.37
CA ILE A 95 -1.56 -3.34 -7.59
C ILE A 95 -3.04 -2.93 -7.39
N CYS A 96 -3.65 -3.32 -6.28
CA CYS A 96 -5.02 -2.93 -5.95
C CYS A 96 -5.20 -1.41 -5.85
N PHE A 97 -4.23 -0.69 -5.27
CA PHE A 97 -4.25 0.77 -5.21
C PHE A 97 -4.16 1.41 -6.60
N VAL A 98 -3.23 0.98 -7.45
CA VAL A 98 -3.08 1.56 -8.79
C VAL A 98 -4.33 1.29 -9.64
N ILE A 99 -4.84 0.05 -9.63
CA ILE A 99 -6.03 -0.30 -10.40
C ILE A 99 -7.29 0.42 -9.83
N SER A 100 -7.42 0.59 -8.52
CA SER A 100 -8.56 1.32 -7.94
C SER A 100 -8.58 2.78 -8.40
N TRP A 101 -7.42 3.45 -8.46
CA TRP A 101 -7.33 4.83 -8.98
C TRP A 101 -7.63 4.91 -10.48
N ILE A 102 -7.11 4.00 -11.28
CA ILE A 102 -7.38 3.99 -12.73
C ILE A 102 -8.87 3.77 -12.99
N THR A 103 -9.48 2.78 -12.33
CA THR A 103 -10.91 2.49 -12.45
C THR A 103 -11.76 3.64 -11.93
N PHE A 104 -11.35 4.30 -10.84
CA PHE A 104 -12.02 5.47 -10.29
C PHE A 104 -12.10 6.61 -11.29
N VAL A 105 -10.96 6.98 -11.90
CA VAL A 105 -10.89 8.07 -12.88
C VAL A 105 -11.80 7.77 -14.07
N HIS A 106 -11.77 6.54 -14.60
CA HIS A 106 -12.64 6.16 -15.71
C HIS A 106 -14.12 6.18 -15.32
N ALA A 107 -14.48 5.58 -14.17
CA ALA A 107 -15.86 5.60 -13.68
C ALA A 107 -16.38 7.02 -13.47
N PHE A 108 -15.59 7.88 -12.82
CA PHE A 108 -15.94 9.26 -12.53
C PHE A 108 -16.13 10.08 -13.79
N LEU A 109 -15.20 9.98 -14.75
CA LEU A 109 -15.32 10.67 -16.04
C LEU A 109 -16.52 10.18 -16.86
N MET A 110 -16.80 8.86 -16.84
CA MET A 110 -17.99 8.33 -17.50
C MET A 110 -19.29 8.82 -16.84
N LEU A 111 -19.36 8.87 -15.51
CA LEU A 111 -20.54 9.40 -14.81
C LEU A 111 -20.76 10.89 -15.12
N LEU A 112 -19.71 11.70 -15.11
CA LEU A 112 -19.80 13.13 -15.42
C LEU A 112 -20.09 13.40 -16.89
N ALA A 113 -19.43 12.71 -17.82
CA ALA A 113 -19.70 12.87 -19.24
C ALA A 113 -21.13 12.41 -19.58
N GLY A 114 -21.59 11.30 -18.98
CA GLY A 114 -22.96 10.86 -19.08
C GLY A 114 -23.93 11.90 -18.55
N ALA A 115 -23.65 12.48 -17.38
CA ALA A 115 -24.48 13.52 -16.79
C ALA A 115 -24.52 14.80 -17.65
N ALA A 116 -23.37 15.24 -18.17
CA ALA A 116 -23.24 16.43 -19.01
C ALA A 116 -24.00 16.28 -20.33
N ILE A 117 -23.92 15.12 -20.99
CA ILE A 117 -24.67 14.88 -22.23
C ILE A 117 -26.19 14.85 -21.95
N ASN A 118 -26.59 14.31 -20.79
CA ASN A 118 -28.01 14.29 -20.38
C ASN A 118 -28.49 15.60 -19.74
N TYR A 119 -27.62 16.60 -19.55
CA TYR A 119 -27.97 17.93 -19.06
C TYR A 119 -28.54 18.83 -20.16
N TYR A 120 -28.14 18.58 -21.41
CA TYR A 120 -28.64 19.35 -22.54
C TYR A 120 -30.15 19.15 -22.71
N HIS A 121 -30.90 20.20 -22.39
CA HIS A 121 -32.35 20.30 -22.58
C HIS A 121 -32.63 21.55 -23.41
N GLY A 122 -33.41 21.41 -24.48
CA GLY A 122 -33.76 22.53 -25.36
C GLY A 122 -33.16 22.45 -26.77
N TYR A 123 -33.17 23.60 -27.45
CA TYR A 123 -32.83 23.74 -28.86
C TYR A 123 -31.32 23.97 -29.05
N TYR A 124 -30.62 22.98 -29.61
CA TYR A 124 -29.21 23.13 -29.99
C TYR A 124 -29.07 23.02 -31.50
N SER A 125 -28.63 24.13 -32.12
CA SER A 125 -28.31 24.16 -33.55
C SER A 125 -26.97 23.45 -33.76
N TYR A 126 -27.01 22.22 -34.27
CA TYR A 126 -25.82 21.47 -34.63
C TYR A 126 -25.62 21.58 -36.15
N PRO A 127 -24.45 22.03 -36.64
CA PRO A 127 -24.13 21.94 -38.07
C PRO A 127 -23.88 20.46 -38.41
N GLY A 128 -24.96 19.70 -38.64
CA GLY A 128 -24.92 18.28 -38.99
C GLY A 128 -26.24 17.57 -38.73
N ASN A 129 -26.49 16.47 -39.45
CA ASN A 129 -27.71 15.66 -39.34
C ASN A 129 -27.68 14.65 -38.17
N SER A 130 -26.69 14.73 -37.29
CA SER A 130 -26.42 13.73 -36.24
C SER A 130 -26.33 14.37 -34.86
N CYS A 131 -27.39 14.17 -34.06
CA CYS A 131 -27.45 14.61 -32.67
C CYS A 131 -26.63 13.67 -31.76
N PRO A 132 -25.64 14.16 -31.01
CA PRO A 132 -24.84 13.32 -30.12
C PRO A 132 -25.71 12.69 -29.03
N SER A 133 -25.67 11.37 -28.90
CA SER A 133 -26.41 10.61 -27.89
C SER A 133 -25.46 9.67 -27.16
N VAL A 134 -25.70 9.45 -25.87
CA VAL A 134 -24.90 8.50 -25.09
C VAL A 134 -25.15 7.09 -25.60
N LYS A 135 -24.07 6.38 -25.95
CA LYS A 135 -24.14 4.96 -26.35
C LYS A 135 -24.69 4.12 -25.18
N PRO A 136 -25.47 3.06 -25.47
CA PRO A 136 -25.91 2.14 -24.43
C PRO A 136 -24.71 1.56 -23.67
N GLY A 137 -24.88 1.43 -22.36
CA GLY A 137 -23.89 0.81 -21.49
C GLY A 137 -22.81 1.76 -20.95
N PHE A 138 -22.88 3.06 -21.26
CA PHE A 138 -21.91 4.02 -20.75
C PHE A 138 -22.04 4.22 -19.23
N PHE A 139 -23.27 4.39 -18.72
CA PHE A 139 -23.50 4.48 -17.27
C PHE A 139 -23.42 3.12 -16.59
N ALA A 140 -23.86 2.04 -17.25
CA ALA A 140 -23.71 0.69 -16.73
C ALA A 140 -22.23 0.29 -16.55
N GLY A 141 -21.37 0.61 -17.53
CA GLY A 141 -19.93 0.42 -17.44
C GLY A 141 -19.33 1.21 -16.29
N ALA A 142 -19.74 2.47 -16.12
CA ALA A 142 -19.31 3.30 -15.00
C ALA A 142 -19.74 2.72 -13.64
N ALA A 143 -20.96 2.18 -13.54
CA ALA A 143 -21.46 1.54 -12.33
C ALA A 143 -20.62 0.30 -11.96
N VAL A 144 -20.29 -0.56 -12.93
CA VAL A 144 -19.43 -1.73 -12.71
C VAL A 144 -18.02 -1.31 -12.30
N LEU A 145 -17.43 -0.31 -12.99
CA LEU A 145 -16.13 0.23 -12.62
C LEU A 145 -16.14 0.83 -11.20
N SER A 146 -17.23 1.48 -10.79
CA SER A 146 -17.36 2.03 -9.43
C SER A 146 -17.34 0.94 -8.35
N LEU A 147 -17.98 -0.21 -8.60
CA LEU A 147 -17.89 -1.38 -7.71
C LEU A 147 -16.46 -1.93 -7.68
N ALA A 148 -15.80 -2.05 -8.84
CA ALA A 148 -14.42 -2.51 -8.92
C ALA A 148 -13.48 -1.58 -8.15
N THR A 149 -13.62 -0.26 -8.30
CA THR A 149 -12.88 0.76 -7.54
C THR A 149 -13.02 0.53 -6.04
N VAL A 150 -14.26 0.40 -5.55
CA VAL A 150 -14.55 0.26 -4.12
C VAL A 150 -14.04 -1.07 -3.57
N VAL A 151 -14.23 -2.18 -4.28
CA VAL A 151 -13.72 -3.50 -3.89
C VAL A 151 -12.19 -3.48 -3.81
N LEU A 152 -11.51 -2.98 -4.84
CA LEU A 152 -10.05 -2.88 -4.87
C LEU A 152 -9.52 -1.94 -3.77
N GLY A 153 -10.21 -0.83 -3.52
CA GLY A 153 -9.91 0.11 -2.44
C GLY A 153 -10.06 -0.50 -1.05
N ILE A 154 -11.11 -1.31 -0.83
CA ILE A 154 -11.30 -2.05 0.43
C ILE A 154 -10.22 -3.12 0.60
N VAL A 155 -9.88 -3.88 -0.44
CA VAL A 155 -8.79 -4.87 -0.38
C VAL A 155 -7.46 -4.20 -0.02
N TYR A 156 -7.17 -3.05 -0.65
CA TYR A 156 -5.99 -2.24 -0.33
C TYR A 156 -5.99 -1.77 1.13
N TYR A 157 -7.10 -1.23 1.61
CA TYR A 157 -7.24 -0.80 3.00
C TYR A 157 -7.07 -1.96 4.01
N LEU A 158 -7.68 -3.12 3.75
CA LEU A 158 -7.57 -4.29 4.62
C LEU A 158 -6.17 -4.90 4.63
N ALA A 159 -5.47 -4.89 3.48
CA ALA A 159 -4.08 -5.32 3.42
C ALA A 159 -3.19 -4.46 4.32
N LEU A 160 -3.46 -3.15 4.37
CA LEU A 160 -2.76 -2.22 5.25
C LEU A 160 -3.11 -2.36 6.73
N ASP A 161 -4.40 -2.48 7.03
CA ASP A 161 -4.92 -2.64 8.41
C ASP A 161 -4.40 -3.93 9.07
N SER A 162 -4.40 -5.02 8.30
CA SER A 162 -3.91 -6.33 8.76
C SER A 162 -2.43 -6.27 9.11
N ALA A 163 -1.63 -5.59 8.29
CA ALA A 163 -0.20 -5.51 8.48
C ALA A 163 0.20 -4.52 9.59
N LYS A 164 -0.64 -3.51 9.87
CA LYS A 164 -0.50 -2.68 11.07
C LYS A 164 -0.74 -3.50 12.33
N THR A 165 -1.85 -4.26 12.37
CA THR A 165 -2.22 -5.09 13.53
C THR A 165 -1.14 -6.12 13.87
N SER A 166 -0.52 -6.75 12.87
CA SER A 166 0.58 -7.71 13.11
C SER A 166 1.81 -7.05 13.73
N ASN A 167 2.16 -5.84 13.30
CA ASN A 167 3.28 -5.09 13.85
C ASN A 167 3.04 -4.65 15.30
N ASP A 168 1.83 -4.16 15.60
CA ASP A 168 1.45 -3.78 16.97
C ASP A 168 1.49 -4.99 17.92
N SER A 169 1.10 -6.19 17.43
CA SER A 169 1.25 -7.44 18.21
C SER A 169 2.72 -7.84 18.44
N TRP A 170 3.62 -7.60 17.48
CA TRP A 170 5.05 -7.90 17.63
C TRP A 170 5.73 -6.91 18.58
N ASN A 171 5.35 -5.64 18.58
CA ASN A 171 5.87 -4.64 19.52
C ASN A 171 5.39 -4.85 20.97
N GLY A 172 4.31 -5.62 21.19
CA GLY A 172 3.77 -5.94 22.52
C GLY A 172 4.46 -7.13 23.21
N THR A 173 5.20 -7.96 22.48
CA THR A 173 5.98 -9.08 23.03
C THR A 173 7.32 -9.20 22.30
N ALA A 174 8.39 -8.95 23.04
CA ALA A 174 9.80 -9.14 22.68
C ALA A 174 10.50 -7.97 21.95
N ALA A 175 11.74 -7.79 22.39
CA ALA A 175 12.74 -6.86 21.90
C ALA A 175 12.85 -6.85 20.36
N ALA A 176 13.25 -5.68 19.85
CA ALA A 176 13.52 -5.37 18.46
C ALA A 176 14.08 -6.55 17.63
N PRO A 177 13.57 -6.82 16.42
CA PRO A 177 14.21 -7.77 15.53
C PRO A 177 15.44 -7.09 14.90
N ASN A 178 16.60 -7.29 15.50
CA ASN A 178 17.86 -7.22 14.76
C ASN A 178 17.89 -8.39 13.77
N GLN A 179 17.22 -8.24 12.62
CA GLN A 179 17.51 -9.09 11.47
C GLN A 179 18.84 -8.64 10.84
N GLY A 180 19.90 -9.10 11.46
CA GLY A 180 21.27 -9.12 10.96
C GLY A 180 21.92 -10.41 11.45
N GLY A 181 21.28 -11.55 11.19
CA GLY A 181 21.82 -12.87 11.53
C GLY A 181 22.97 -13.21 10.59
N ILE A 182 24.15 -12.64 10.84
CA ILE A 182 25.40 -13.25 10.41
C ILE A 182 25.56 -14.55 11.21
N SER A 183 25.46 -15.69 10.55
CA SER A 183 25.85 -16.96 11.13
C SER A 183 27.37 -16.94 11.36
N MET A 184 27.80 -16.51 12.55
CA MET A 184 29.17 -16.69 12.99
C MET A 184 29.37 -18.20 13.23
N GLY A 185 29.84 -18.91 12.20
CA GLY A 185 30.28 -20.29 12.35
C GLY A 185 31.39 -20.33 13.38
N HIS A 186 31.15 -20.95 14.54
CA HIS A 186 32.19 -21.18 15.54
C HIS A 186 33.14 -22.26 15.01
N PRO A 187 34.42 -21.98 14.72
CA PRO A 187 35.35 -23.04 14.36
C PRO A 187 35.53 -23.93 15.59
N ARG A 188 35.15 -25.21 15.48
CA ARG A 188 35.54 -26.22 16.48
C ARG A 188 37.00 -26.56 16.24
N PHE A 189 37.89 -25.99 17.03
CA PHE A 189 39.28 -26.43 17.08
C PHE A 189 39.37 -27.75 17.87
N PRO A 190 40.14 -28.75 17.40
CA PRO A 190 40.46 -29.91 18.21
C PRO A 190 41.18 -29.47 19.50
N PRO A 191 40.98 -30.15 20.65
CA PRO A 191 41.72 -29.83 21.86
C PRO A 191 43.23 -29.99 21.61
N PRO A 192 44.08 -29.05 22.07
CA PRO A 192 45.52 -29.20 21.95
C PRO A 192 45.98 -30.42 22.76
N GLN A 193 46.67 -31.34 22.10
CA GLN A 193 47.37 -32.42 22.79
C GLN A 193 48.68 -31.84 23.34
N TYR A 194 48.76 -31.65 24.65
CA TYR A 194 49.99 -31.28 25.32
C TYR A 194 50.80 -32.53 25.68
N PRO A 195 52.11 -32.59 25.40
CA PRO A 195 52.99 -33.63 25.94
C PRO A 195 52.97 -33.59 27.48
N PRO A 196 53.05 -34.74 28.17
CA PRO A 196 53.05 -34.76 29.63
C PRO A 196 54.27 -33.99 30.19
N GLY A 197 54.04 -32.94 30.97
CA GLY A 197 55.08 -32.27 31.77
C GLY A 197 55.44 -30.82 31.42
N ALA A 198 54.78 -30.17 30.44
CA ALA A 198 55.03 -28.76 30.13
C ALA A 198 53.94 -27.82 30.73
N PRO A 199 54.30 -26.69 31.35
CA PRO A 199 53.32 -25.71 31.84
C PRO A 199 52.54 -25.05 30.68
N PRO A 200 51.23 -24.79 30.81
CA PRO A 200 50.43 -24.18 29.74
C PRO A 200 50.91 -22.77 29.41
N GLN A 201 51.25 -22.52 28.15
CA GLN A 201 51.53 -21.19 27.62
C GLN A 201 50.23 -20.62 27.03
N TYR A 202 49.68 -19.59 27.66
CA TYR A 202 48.48 -18.89 27.15
C TYR A 202 48.89 -17.74 26.21
N PRO A 203 48.22 -17.56 25.05
CA PRO A 203 48.45 -16.41 24.18
C PRO A 203 48.10 -15.09 24.88
N PRO A 204 48.86 -13.99 24.66
CA PRO A 204 48.55 -12.70 25.27
C PRO A 204 47.19 -12.17 24.80
N GLY A 205 46.26 -11.95 25.73
CA GLY A 205 44.97 -11.29 25.48
C GLY A 205 43.72 -12.16 25.55
N ALA A 206 43.81 -13.46 25.82
CA ALA A 206 42.64 -14.31 26.07
C ALA A 206 42.31 -14.38 27.58
N PRO A 207 41.04 -14.23 28.01
CA PRO A 207 40.67 -14.44 29.40
C PRO A 207 40.91 -15.91 29.81
N PRO A 208 41.50 -16.19 31.00
CA PRO A 208 41.74 -17.56 31.45
C PRO A 208 40.43 -18.34 31.56
N GLN A 209 40.32 -19.43 30.79
CA GLN A 209 39.25 -20.41 30.97
C GLN A 209 39.74 -21.44 31.99
N TYR A 210 39.28 -21.32 33.24
CA TYR A 210 39.56 -22.33 34.26
C TYR A 210 38.77 -23.61 33.97
N PRO A 211 39.37 -24.80 34.08
CA PRO A 211 38.63 -26.06 34.02
C PRO A 211 37.55 -26.08 35.12
N PRO A 212 36.35 -26.65 34.86
CA PRO A 212 35.31 -26.75 35.89
C PRO A 212 35.81 -27.62 37.05
N GLY A 213 36.02 -27.04 38.24
CA GLY A 213 36.29 -27.78 39.48
C GLY A 213 37.43 -27.31 40.38
N ALA A 214 38.21 -26.29 40.03
CA ALA A 214 39.27 -25.77 40.92
C ALA A 214 38.78 -24.59 41.78
N PRO A 215 39.02 -24.57 43.11
CA PRO A 215 38.64 -23.43 43.96
C PRO A 215 39.48 -22.17 43.64
N PRO A 216 38.90 -20.96 43.68
CA PRO A 216 39.64 -19.74 43.39
C PRO A 216 40.65 -19.42 44.49
N LEU A 217 41.93 -19.22 44.13
CA LEU A 217 42.91 -18.59 45.01
C LEU A 217 42.77 -17.07 44.90
N TYR A 218 42.44 -16.43 46.03
CA TYR A 218 42.50 -14.99 46.23
C TYR A 218 43.90 -14.62 46.77
N PRO A 219 44.53 -13.48 46.38
CA PRO A 219 44.06 -12.40 45.52
C PRO A 219 44.64 -12.44 44.07
N PRO A 220 44.05 -11.71 43.11
CA PRO A 220 44.50 -11.71 41.71
C PRO A 220 45.84 -10.97 41.49
N PRO A 221 46.67 -11.37 40.49
CA PRO A 221 47.89 -10.66 40.12
C PRO A 221 47.61 -9.24 39.61
N GLN A 222 48.39 -8.25 40.06
CA GLN A 222 48.34 -6.88 39.56
C GLN A 222 49.15 -6.77 38.26
N PHE A 223 48.53 -6.29 37.18
CA PHE A 223 49.22 -5.98 35.92
C PHE A 223 49.64 -4.50 35.87
N PRO A 224 50.86 -4.18 35.40
CA PRO A 224 51.28 -2.81 35.17
C PRO A 224 50.48 -2.16 34.02
N PRO A 225 50.32 -0.82 34.01
CA PRO A 225 49.52 -0.13 33.01
C PRO A 225 50.11 -0.25 31.59
N PRO A 226 49.27 -0.23 30.52
CA PRO A 226 49.73 -0.43 29.15
C PRO A 226 50.63 0.72 28.66
N ASN A 227 51.76 0.37 28.04
CA ASN A 227 52.68 1.32 27.44
C ASN A 227 52.11 1.84 26.10
N THR A 228 51.82 3.14 26.00
CA THR A 228 51.13 3.83 24.89
C THR A 228 51.91 3.95 23.58
N LYS A 229 52.96 3.14 23.36
CA LYS A 229 53.86 3.24 22.19
C LYS A 229 53.82 2.07 21.18
N ALA A 230 52.88 1.13 21.27
CA ALA A 230 52.73 0.10 20.23
C ALA A 230 51.71 0.54 19.15
N PRO A 231 52.02 0.37 17.84
CA PRO A 231 51.08 0.73 16.77
C PRO A 231 49.86 -0.19 16.75
N ILE A 232 48.69 0.42 16.59
CA ILE A 232 47.41 -0.27 16.41
C ILE A 232 47.37 -0.86 15.00
N PHE A 233 47.37 -2.18 14.88
CA PHE A 233 47.14 -2.86 13.60
C PHE A 233 45.64 -2.86 13.29
N VAL A 234 45.24 -2.05 12.30
CA VAL A 234 43.90 -2.07 11.72
C VAL A 234 43.94 -2.97 10.48
N HIS A 235 43.02 -3.91 10.36
CA HIS A 235 42.91 -4.80 9.20
C HIS A 235 42.50 -4.00 7.95
N GLU A 236 43.21 -4.22 6.85
CA GLU A 236 43.13 -3.48 5.56
C GLU A 236 41.71 -3.46 4.94
N ASP A 237 40.82 -4.35 5.36
CA ASP A 237 39.46 -4.49 4.80
C ASP A 237 38.52 -3.31 5.13
N THR A 238 38.95 -2.41 6.01
CA THR A 238 38.13 -1.25 6.44
C THR A 238 38.20 -0.06 5.47
N TYR A 239 39.22 0.01 4.59
CA TYR A 239 39.45 1.20 3.76
C TYR A 239 38.68 1.18 2.42
N MET A 240 38.45 0.00 1.82
CA MET A 240 37.89 -0.10 0.46
C MET A 240 36.35 0.12 0.37
N ARG A 241 35.63 0.25 1.50
CA ARG A 241 34.16 0.42 1.48
C ARG A 241 33.70 1.89 1.40
N ARG A 242 34.61 2.87 1.32
CA ARG A 242 34.22 4.30 1.27
C ARG A 242 34.32 4.98 -0.10
N GLN A 243 34.64 4.27 -1.18
CA GLN A 243 34.77 4.89 -2.52
C GLN A 243 33.65 4.57 -3.52
N PHE A 244 32.58 3.89 -3.10
CA PHE A 244 31.39 3.67 -3.95
C PHE A 244 30.10 4.07 -3.22
N THR A 245 29.92 5.37 -3.03
CA THR A 245 28.61 6.04 -2.88
C THR A 245 28.73 7.46 -3.42
#